data_AF-K0SKS9-F1
#
_entry.id   AF-K0SKS9-F1
#
_cell.length_a   1.000
_cell.length_b   1.000
_cell.length_c   1.000
_cell.angle_alpha   90.00
_cell.angle_beta   90.00
_cell.angle_gamma   90.00
#
_symmetry.space_group_name_H-M   'P 1'
#
loop_
_entity.id
_entity.type
_entity.pdbx_description
1 polymer ?
#
loop_
_entity_poly.entity_id
_entity_poly.type
_entity_poly.pdbx_seq_one_letter_code
_entity_poly.pdbx_strand_id
1 'polypeptide(L)'
;MEPVDSPGNEPAGAPAQNEVAAAAGADDRSAAEVARYSERLLNEGHERWEGDRCPICYLYIGLPVDKHVKMNICCMKRVCNGCSLAARQRGLRGCLFCRTPRPSDEASTLAMIQKRVRKGDAAAINHLGNKHYNGQLGLTKDVPRAFELWTEAAELGSVDAHSNLGALYYIGDGVEEDKPRGIRHWQQAAMKGHVSGRYFLGVAEFNKGNHGLAVQHWVICAKMGCEKSLNDIKEMFMEGQATKAQYAEALRGFGDAVEEMKSHHREEAKRLGF
;
A
#
# COMPACT_ATOMS: atom_id res chain seq x y z
N MET A 1 46.45 -20.07 71.06
CA MET A 1 45.16 -20.57 70.52
C MET A 1 45.02 -19.97 69.15
N GLU A 2 44.96 -20.87 68.16
CA GLU A 2 45.19 -20.62 66.74
C GLU A 2 44.11 -19.74 66.08
N PRO A 3 44.46 -18.98 65.03
CA PRO A 3 43.50 -18.46 64.06
C PRO A 3 43.33 -19.47 62.92
N VAL A 4 42.09 -19.74 62.53
CA VAL A 4 41.78 -20.41 61.27
C VAL A 4 40.70 -19.58 60.58
N ASP A 5 41.16 -18.66 59.74
CA ASP A 5 40.41 -18.22 58.56
C ASP A 5 40.96 -19.00 57.37
N SER A 6 40.05 -19.50 56.54
CA SER A 6 40.33 -20.33 55.37
C SER A 6 39.27 -20.07 54.30
N PRO A 7 39.59 -20.32 53.01
CA PRO A 7 39.63 -19.23 52.03
C PRO A 7 38.84 -19.50 50.74
N GLY A 8 38.76 -18.46 49.91
CA GLY A 8 38.91 -18.58 48.45
C GLY A 8 37.66 -18.83 47.59
N ASN A 9 37.39 -17.84 46.72
CA ASN A 9 37.48 -17.90 45.25
C ASN A 9 36.24 -17.32 44.52
N GLU A 10 36.48 -16.24 43.76
CA GLU A 10 35.66 -15.67 42.67
C GLU A 10 35.56 -16.66 41.47
N PRO A 11 34.86 -16.42 40.32
CA PRO A 11 34.38 -15.14 39.75
C PRO A 11 33.05 -15.17 38.94
N ALA A 12 32.66 -14.00 38.41
CA ALA A 12 32.00 -13.72 37.11
C ALA A 12 31.05 -12.52 37.27
N GLY A 13 31.22 -11.35 36.65
CA GLY A 13 31.64 -11.10 35.28
C GLY A 13 30.44 -10.48 34.54
N ALA A 14 30.32 -9.15 34.59
CA ALA A 14 29.38 -8.40 33.75
C ALA A 14 29.94 -8.29 32.32
N PRO A 15 29.08 -8.39 31.29
CA PRO A 15 29.04 -7.34 30.27
C PRO A 15 27.58 -7.00 29.86
N ALA A 16 27.22 -5.73 29.74
CA ALA A 16 27.36 -4.84 28.57
C ALA A 16 26.21 -4.97 27.55
N GLN A 17 25.45 -3.87 27.45
CA GLN A 17 24.90 -3.26 26.24
C GLN A 17 24.38 -4.21 25.15
N ASN A 18 23.05 -4.41 25.12
CA ASN A 18 22.37 -4.96 23.95
C ASN A 18 22.35 -3.92 22.82
N GLU A 19 23.27 -4.08 21.89
CA GLU A 19 23.22 -3.49 20.55
C GLU A 19 21.97 -4.00 19.82
N VAL A 20 21.02 -3.10 19.58
CA VAL A 20 19.95 -3.34 18.60
C VAL A 20 20.59 -3.22 17.23
N ALA A 21 20.89 -4.36 16.61
CA ALA A 21 21.37 -4.45 15.25
C ALA A 21 20.30 -3.88 14.29
N ALA A 22 20.46 -2.61 13.93
CA ALA A 22 19.84 -2.03 12.76
C ALA A 22 20.44 -2.73 11.53
N ALA A 23 19.68 -3.62 10.90
CA ALA A 23 20.01 -4.17 9.59
C ALA A 23 19.85 -3.08 8.51
N ALA A 24 20.76 -2.11 8.49
CA ALA A 24 21.01 -1.26 7.34
C ALA A 24 21.88 -2.06 6.35
N GLY A 25 21.23 -2.92 5.56
CA GLY A 25 21.89 -3.57 4.43
C GLY A 25 22.19 -2.56 3.34
N ALA A 26 23.46 -2.12 3.24
CA ALA A 26 24.01 -1.56 2.01
C ALA A 26 23.91 -2.66 0.93
N ASP A 27 23.18 -2.36 -0.14
CA ASP A 27 22.80 -3.33 -1.18
C ASP A 27 24.00 -3.60 -2.09
N ASP A 28 24.89 -4.53 -1.71
CA ASP A 28 26.02 -5.02 -2.52
C ASP A 28 25.55 -5.99 -3.61
N ARG A 29 24.48 -5.60 -4.34
CA ARG A 29 23.97 -6.39 -5.47
C ARG A 29 24.85 -6.14 -6.68
N SER A 30 25.23 -7.22 -7.35
CA SER A 30 25.96 -7.11 -8.60
C SER A 30 25.14 -6.34 -9.64
N ALA A 31 25.82 -5.60 -10.53
CA ALA A 31 25.14 -4.89 -11.64
C ALA A 31 24.24 -5.82 -12.47
N ALA A 32 24.60 -7.10 -12.58
CA ALA A 32 23.81 -8.13 -13.25
C ALA A 32 22.51 -8.49 -12.51
N GLU A 33 22.47 -8.41 -11.18
CA GLU A 33 21.26 -8.62 -10.39
C GLU A 33 20.34 -7.40 -10.44
N VAL A 34 20.90 -6.19 -10.41
CA VAL A 34 20.14 -4.94 -10.58
C VAL A 34 19.46 -4.91 -11.95
N ALA A 35 20.18 -5.28 -13.01
CA ALA A 35 19.62 -5.36 -14.36
C ALA A 35 18.48 -6.39 -14.45
N ARG A 36 18.69 -7.61 -13.92
CA ARG A 36 17.65 -8.65 -13.86
C ARG A 36 16.42 -8.21 -13.06
N TYR A 37 16.62 -7.50 -11.95
CA TYR A 37 15.52 -6.98 -11.15
C TYR A 37 14.73 -5.89 -11.89
N SER A 38 15.42 -4.98 -12.58
CA SER A 38 14.79 -3.94 -13.41
C SER A 38 13.97 -4.53 -14.56
N GLU A 39 14.52 -5.53 -15.26
CA GLU A 39 13.79 -6.26 -16.29
C GLU A 39 12.53 -6.94 -15.72
N ARG A 40 12.67 -7.61 -14.58
CA ARG A 40 11.56 -8.28 -13.92
C ARG A 40 10.48 -7.29 -13.46
N LEU A 41 10.87 -6.12 -12.96
CA LEU A 41 9.95 -5.05 -12.56
C LEU A 41 9.05 -4.59 -13.71
N LEU A 42 9.61 -4.48 -14.93
CA LEU A 42 8.84 -4.12 -16.11
C LEU A 42 7.96 -5.24 -16.64
N ASN A 43 8.27 -6.51 -16.33
CA ASN A 43 7.53 -7.68 -16.80
C ASN A 43 6.53 -8.26 -15.78
N GLU A 44 6.63 -7.91 -14.49
CA GLU A 44 5.72 -8.34 -13.43
C GLU A 44 4.75 -7.24 -12.99
N GLY A 45 3.65 -7.62 -12.32
CA GLY A 45 2.69 -6.68 -11.75
C GLY A 45 1.86 -5.90 -12.78
N HIS A 46 1.55 -6.54 -13.91
CA HIS A 46 0.67 -6.00 -14.95
C HIS A 46 -0.81 -6.19 -14.61
N GLU A 47 -1.11 -7.23 -13.83
CA GLU A 47 -2.43 -7.42 -13.26
C GLU A 47 -2.54 -6.66 -11.94
N ARG A 48 -3.71 -6.06 -11.74
CA ARG A 48 -4.00 -5.30 -10.53
C ARG A 48 -4.10 -6.21 -9.31
N TRP A 49 -3.60 -5.75 -8.17
CA TRP A 49 -3.60 -6.51 -6.92
C TRP A 49 -4.98 -7.07 -6.56
N GLU A 50 -5.04 -8.36 -6.18
CA GLU A 50 -6.28 -9.07 -5.83
C GLU A 50 -7.12 -8.38 -4.75
N GLY A 51 -6.47 -7.68 -3.81
CA GLY A 51 -7.16 -6.96 -2.75
C GLY A 51 -8.07 -5.84 -3.26
N ASP A 52 -7.88 -5.37 -4.50
CA ASP A 52 -8.71 -4.35 -5.14
C ASP A 52 -9.99 -4.92 -5.77
N ARG A 53 -10.17 -6.25 -5.78
CA ARG A 53 -11.44 -6.86 -6.18
C ARG A 53 -12.47 -6.76 -5.07
N CYS A 54 -13.70 -6.45 -5.45
CA CYS A 54 -14.82 -6.57 -4.54
C CYS A 54 -15.12 -8.05 -4.29
N PRO A 55 -15.06 -8.57 -3.07
CA PRO A 55 -15.29 -9.99 -2.76
C PRO A 55 -16.74 -10.46 -2.98
N ILE A 56 -17.67 -9.56 -3.33
CA ILE A 56 -19.08 -9.90 -3.58
C ILE A 56 -19.35 -10.07 -5.09
N CYS A 57 -18.85 -9.14 -5.91
CA CYS A 57 -19.05 -9.20 -7.36
C CYS A 57 -17.82 -9.66 -8.14
N TYR A 58 -16.68 -9.86 -7.47
CA TYR A 58 -15.38 -10.28 -8.02
C TYR A 58 -14.76 -9.34 -9.07
N LEU A 59 -15.39 -8.19 -9.33
CA LEU A 59 -14.88 -7.14 -10.21
C LEU A 59 -13.92 -6.21 -9.47
N TYR A 60 -12.89 -5.71 -10.16
CA TYR A 60 -12.00 -4.66 -9.66
C TYR A 60 -12.80 -3.41 -9.29
N ILE A 61 -12.49 -2.79 -8.15
CA ILE A 61 -13.13 -1.56 -7.69
C ILE A 61 -12.54 -0.37 -8.46
N GLY A 62 -13.39 0.59 -8.85
CA GLY A 62 -12.94 1.81 -9.54
C GLY A 62 -11.83 2.54 -8.79
N LEU A 63 -10.91 3.17 -9.52
CA LEU A 63 -9.84 3.98 -8.95
C LEU A 63 -10.29 5.45 -8.78
N PRO A 64 -9.90 6.13 -7.69
CA PRO A 64 -9.15 5.60 -6.54
C PRO A 64 -10.04 4.74 -5.61
N VAL A 65 -9.53 3.59 -5.15
CA VAL A 65 -10.33 2.53 -4.47
C VAL A 65 -11.10 3.04 -3.27
N ASP A 66 -10.48 3.91 -2.46
CA ASP A 66 -11.02 4.44 -1.21
C ASP A 66 -12.32 5.23 -1.41
N LYS A 67 -12.50 5.85 -2.58
CA LYS A 67 -13.75 6.58 -2.92
C LYS A 67 -14.90 5.66 -3.30
N HIS A 68 -14.61 4.44 -3.75
CA HIS A 68 -15.59 3.53 -4.33
C HIS A 68 -15.90 2.30 -3.45
N VAL A 69 -15.46 2.34 -2.19
CA VAL A 69 -15.52 1.21 -1.28
C VAL A 69 -16.02 1.60 0.10
N LYS A 70 -16.65 0.65 0.79
CA LYS A 70 -16.82 0.69 2.25
C LYS A 70 -15.95 -0.40 2.88
N MET A 71 -15.09 0.01 3.81
CA MET A 71 -14.29 -0.92 4.61
C MET A 71 -15.14 -1.51 5.75
N ASN A 72 -15.20 -2.84 5.84
CA ASN A 72 -15.82 -3.51 6.97
C ASN A 72 -14.79 -3.73 8.07
N ILE A 73 -14.76 -2.82 9.06
CA ILE A 73 -13.75 -2.81 10.14
C ILE A 73 -13.74 -4.08 10.99
N CYS A 74 -14.88 -4.78 11.06
CA CYS A 74 -14.93 -6.07 11.75
C CYS A 74 -14.05 -7.15 11.10
N CYS A 75 -13.71 -7.07 9.81
CA CYS A 75 -12.97 -8.11 9.08
C CYS A 75 -11.95 -7.59 8.05
N MET A 76 -11.71 -6.27 8.02
CA MET A 76 -10.85 -5.58 7.04
C MET A 76 -11.21 -5.84 5.57
N LYS A 77 -12.44 -6.30 5.28
CA LYS A 77 -12.88 -6.54 3.90
C LYS A 77 -13.46 -5.26 3.27
N ARG A 78 -12.88 -4.91 2.14
CA ARG A 78 -13.29 -3.84 1.23
C ARG A 78 -14.44 -4.31 0.34
N VAL A 79 -15.61 -3.66 0.41
CA VAL A 79 -16.77 -3.98 -0.46
C VAL A 79 -17.14 -2.73 -1.25
N CYS A 80 -17.29 -2.87 -2.57
CA CYS A 80 -17.64 -1.71 -3.40
C CYS A 80 -18.98 -1.07 -2.97
N ASN A 81 -19.12 0.23 -3.21
CA ASN A 81 -20.32 0.99 -2.85
C ASN A 81 -21.60 0.36 -3.43
N GLY A 82 -21.54 -0.15 -4.68
CA GLY A 82 -22.66 -0.84 -5.31
C GLY A 82 -23.14 -2.07 -4.55
N CYS A 83 -22.25 -3.02 -4.25
CA CYS A 83 -22.61 -4.21 -3.47
C CYS A 83 -23.07 -3.85 -2.04
N SER A 84 -22.47 -2.80 -1.44
CA SER A 84 -22.88 -2.30 -0.13
C SER A 84 -24.29 -1.71 -0.15
N LEU A 85 -24.65 -0.95 -1.18
CA LEU A 85 -26.00 -0.41 -1.38
C LEU A 85 -27.02 -1.52 -1.61
N ALA A 86 -26.73 -2.45 -2.53
CA ALA A 86 -27.61 -3.57 -2.84
C ALA A 86 -27.90 -4.45 -1.61
N ALA A 87 -26.90 -4.66 -0.75
CA ALA A 87 -27.10 -5.34 0.53
C ALA A 87 -28.01 -4.55 1.48
N ARG A 88 -27.82 -3.23 1.57
CA ARG A 88 -28.64 -2.36 2.42
C ARG A 88 -30.11 -2.34 1.97
N GLN A 89 -30.37 -2.27 0.67
CA GLN A 89 -31.73 -2.32 0.10
C GLN A 89 -32.46 -3.64 0.46
N ARG A 90 -31.71 -4.74 0.65
CA ARG A 90 -32.23 -6.03 1.12
C ARG A 90 -32.33 -6.15 2.65
N GLY A 91 -32.17 -5.04 3.38
CA GLY A 91 -32.28 -5.00 4.84
C GLY A 91 -31.01 -5.39 5.61
N LEU A 92 -29.88 -5.66 4.96
CA LEU A 92 -28.62 -5.95 5.65
C LEU A 92 -27.96 -4.66 6.15
N ARG A 93 -28.05 -4.39 7.45
CA ARG A 93 -27.51 -3.17 8.08
C ARG A 93 -26.12 -3.32 8.73
N GLY A 94 -25.51 -4.50 8.66
CA GLY A 94 -24.18 -4.81 9.23
C GLY A 94 -23.14 -5.18 8.17
N CYS A 95 -22.09 -5.89 8.60
CA CYS A 95 -21.11 -6.50 7.72
C CYS A 95 -21.73 -7.60 6.86
N LEU A 96 -21.41 -7.62 5.56
CA LEU A 96 -21.94 -8.61 4.61
C LEU A 96 -21.43 -10.03 4.87
N PHE A 97 -20.33 -10.19 5.62
CA PHE A 97 -19.70 -11.48 5.88
C PHE A 97 -20.10 -12.05 7.24
N CYS A 98 -19.93 -11.27 8.30
CA CYS A 98 -20.11 -11.75 9.68
C CYS A 98 -21.29 -11.11 10.41
N ARG A 99 -22.09 -10.28 9.72
CA ARG A 99 -23.27 -9.56 10.26
C ARG A 99 -23.00 -8.65 11.46
N THR A 100 -21.73 -8.48 11.87
CA THR A 100 -21.34 -7.55 12.91
C THR A 100 -21.87 -6.15 12.58
N PRO A 101 -22.56 -5.48 13.52
CA PRO A 101 -23.02 -4.11 13.33
C PRO A 101 -21.88 -3.17 12.97
N ARG A 102 -22.18 -2.12 12.22
CA ARG A 102 -21.20 -1.06 11.95
C ARG A 102 -20.98 -0.27 13.25
N PRO A 103 -19.73 0.08 13.60
CA PRO A 103 -19.49 0.92 14.76
C PRO A 103 -20.18 2.28 14.57
N SER A 104 -20.77 2.79 15.65
CA SER A 104 -21.50 4.07 15.67
C SER A 104 -20.61 5.28 15.91
N ASP A 105 -19.42 5.06 16.47
CA ASP A 105 -18.52 6.09 16.94
C ASP A 105 -17.05 5.71 16.68
N GLU A 106 -16.18 6.71 16.81
CA GLU A 106 -14.75 6.58 16.53
C GLU A 106 -14.04 5.64 17.52
N ALA A 107 -14.40 5.67 18.80
CA ALA A 107 -13.78 4.83 19.83
C ALA A 107 -14.08 3.34 19.58
N SER A 108 -15.34 3.01 19.27
CA SER A 108 -15.76 1.67 18.86
C SER A 108 -15.05 1.23 17.59
N THR A 109 -14.89 2.13 16.61
CA THR A 109 -14.16 1.85 15.37
C THR A 109 -12.70 1.51 15.66
N LEU A 110 -12.02 2.32 16.46
CA LEU A 110 -10.64 2.12 16.86
C LEU A 110 -10.45 0.81 17.64
N ALA A 111 -11.33 0.52 18.61
CA ALA A 111 -11.27 -0.72 19.38
C ALA A 111 -11.38 -1.97 18.50
N MET A 112 -12.23 -1.93 17.45
CA MET A 112 -12.36 -3.02 16.48
C MET A 112 -11.10 -3.16 15.60
N ILE A 113 -10.50 -2.06 15.16
CA ILE A 113 -9.22 -2.07 14.42
C ILE A 113 -8.13 -2.69 15.29
N GLN A 114 -7.97 -2.22 16.53
CA GLN A 114 -6.98 -2.73 17.48
C GLN A 114 -7.16 -4.22 17.77
N LYS A 115 -8.41 -4.72 17.80
CA LYS A 115 -8.67 -6.16 17.94
C LYS A 115 -8.14 -6.97 16.76
N ARG A 116 -8.13 -6.42 15.55
CA ARG A 116 -7.55 -7.06 14.35
C ARG A 116 -6.03 -6.92 14.33
N VAL A 117 -5.50 -5.77 14.72
CA VAL A 117 -4.06 -5.54 14.90
C VAL A 117 -3.45 -6.53 15.89
N ARG A 118 -4.06 -6.75 17.06
CA ARG A 118 -3.61 -7.76 18.04
C ARG A 118 -3.61 -9.21 17.51
N LYS A 119 -4.24 -9.47 16.36
CA LYS A 119 -4.25 -10.77 15.69
C LYS A 119 -3.27 -10.84 14.51
N GLY A 120 -2.43 -9.82 14.30
CA GLY A 120 -1.49 -9.76 13.19
C GLY A 120 -2.14 -9.55 11.82
N ASP A 121 -3.34 -8.95 11.76
CA ASP A 121 -3.99 -8.65 10.48
C ASP A 121 -3.27 -7.48 9.77
N ALA A 122 -2.47 -7.79 8.75
CA ALA A 122 -1.66 -6.82 8.01
C ALA A 122 -2.46 -5.63 7.44
N ALA A 123 -3.71 -5.88 6.99
CA ALA A 123 -4.57 -4.83 6.48
C ALA A 123 -5.06 -3.91 7.62
N ALA A 124 -5.32 -4.46 8.80
CA ALA A 124 -5.68 -3.67 9.98
C ALA A 124 -4.50 -2.84 10.50
N ILE A 125 -3.30 -3.41 10.52
CA ILE A 125 -2.07 -2.72 10.95
C ILE A 125 -1.80 -1.55 10.01
N ASN A 126 -1.85 -1.77 8.68
CA ASN A 126 -1.74 -0.69 7.69
C ASN A 126 -2.82 0.37 7.88
N HIS A 127 -4.07 -0.06 8.09
CA HIS A 127 -5.18 0.87 8.30
C HIS A 127 -4.99 1.71 9.55
N LEU A 128 -4.51 1.13 10.66
CA LEU A 128 -4.18 1.85 11.88
C LEU A 128 -3.04 2.84 11.66
N GLY A 129 -2.00 2.46 10.90
CA GLY A 129 -0.92 3.37 10.48
C GLY A 129 -1.47 4.59 9.75
N ASN A 130 -2.42 4.40 8.82
CA ASN A 130 -3.09 5.51 8.14
C ASN A 130 -3.87 6.41 9.12
N LYS A 131 -4.45 5.86 10.19
CA LYS A 131 -5.18 6.66 11.20
C LYS A 131 -4.25 7.50 12.06
N HIS A 132 -3.09 6.96 12.46
CA HIS A 132 -2.05 7.74 13.12
C HIS A 132 -1.47 8.82 12.20
N TYR A 133 -1.16 8.50 10.95
CA TYR A 133 -0.61 9.47 10.00
C TYR A 133 -1.54 10.68 9.77
N ASN A 134 -2.85 10.45 9.76
CA ASN A 134 -3.85 11.49 9.51
C ASN A 134 -4.48 12.11 10.76
N GLY A 135 -4.17 11.60 11.96
CA GLY A 135 -4.82 12.04 13.21
C GLY A 135 -6.35 11.81 13.20
N GLN A 136 -6.79 10.60 12.87
CA GLN A 136 -8.21 10.23 12.75
C GLN A 136 -8.65 9.28 13.87
N LEU A 137 -9.97 9.17 14.09
CA LEU A 137 -10.57 8.32 15.14
C LEU A 137 -10.18 8.74 16.57
N GLY A 138 -10.14 10.05 16.82
CA GLY A 138 -9.70 10.62 18.10
C GLY A 138 -8.20 10.46 18.39
N LEU A 139 -7.40 9.99 17.43
CA LEU A 139 -5.95 9.90 17.55
C LEU A 139 -5.30 11.25 17.17
N THR A 140 -4.25 11.63 17.88
CA THR A 140 -3.36 12.70 17.44
C THR A 140 -2.54 12.24 16.23
N LYS A 141 -2.21 13.16 15.32
CA LYS A 141 -1.30 12.86 14.21
C LYS A 141 0.06 12.41 14.78
N ASP A 142 0.53 11.25 14.36
CA ASP A 142 1.78 10.63 14.82
C ASP A 142 2.43 9.87 13.65
N VAL A 143 3.39 10.51 12.99
CA VAL A 143 4.08 9.96 11.81
C VAL A 143 5.07 8.84 12.19
N PRO A 144 5.91 8.97 13.24
CA PRO A 144 6.74 7.87 13.71
C PRO A 144 5.94 6.60 14.01
N ARG A 145 4.79 6.74 14.69
CA ARG A 145 3.93 5.57 14.96
C ARG A 145 3.33 4.98 13.69
N ALA A 146 2.95 5.81 12.72
CA ALA A 146 2.46 5.33 11.42
C ALA A 146 3.56 4.57 10.67
N PHE A 147 4.80 5.05 10.71
CA PHE A 147 5.96 4.42 10.10
C PHE A 147 6.22 3.02 10.68
N GLU A 148 6.20 2.87 12.01
CA GLU A 148 6.34 1.56 12.67
C GLU A 148 5.26 0.57 12.20
N LEU A 149 3.99 1.01 12.22
CA LEU A 149 2.86 0.19 11.82
C LEU A 149 2.92 -0.19 10.34
N TRP A 150 3.29 0.73 9.46
CA TRP A 150 3.44 0.41 8.04
C TRP A 150 4.62 -0.55 7.80
N THR A 151 5.71 -0.42 8.55
CA THR A 151 6.83 -1.36 8.49
C THR A 151 6.39 -2.76 8.88
N GLU A 152 5.73 -2.92 10.03
CA GLU A 152 5.15 -4.20 10.48
C GLU A 152 4.16 -4.77 9.45
N ALA A 153 3.26 -3.94 8.92
CA ALA A 153 2.29 -4.37 7.93
C ALA A 153 2.95 -4.83 6.62
N ALA A 154 4.01 -4.16 6.17
CA ALA A 154 4.76 -4.52 4.97
C ALA A 154 5.49 -5.86 5.15
N GLU A 155 6.10 -6.09 6.31
CA GLU A 155 6.70 -7.39 6.68
C GLU A 155 5.68 -8.53 6.67
N LEU A 156 4.45 -8.25 7.08
CA LEU A 156 3.31 -9.18 6.99
C LEU A 156 2.67 -9.24 5.58
N GLY A 157 3.26 -8.59 4.59
CA GLY A 157 2.87 -8.68 3.18
C GLY A 157 1.87 -7.65 2.68
N SER A 158 1.56 -6.59 3.46
CA SER A 158 0.66 -5.52 3.05
C SER A 158 1.25 -4.70 1.89
N VAL A 159 0.61 -4.80 0.72
CA VAL A 159 1.01 -4.08 -0.49
C VAL A 159 0.78 -2.58 -0.36
N ASP A 160 -0.35 -2.18 0.25
CA ASP A 160 -0.67 -0.78 0.55
C ASP A 160 0.41 -0.16 1.45
N ALA A 161 0.92 -0.91 2.44
CA ALA A 161 1.93 -0.43 3.38
C ALA A 161 3.28 -0.16 2.69
N HIS A 162 3.72 -1.03 1.77
CA HIS A 162 4.87 -0.72 0.92
C HIS A 162 4.67 0.59 0.14
N SER A 163 3.47 0.83 -0.39
CA SER A 163 3.21 2.09 -1.09
C SER A 163 3.32 3.33 -0.19
N ASN A 164 2.84 3.22 1.05
CA ASN A 164 2.91 4.29 2.05
C ASN A 164 4.35 4.56 2.49
N LEU A 165 5.12 3.51 2.81
CA LEU A 165 6.55 3.64 3.16
C LEU A 165 7.35 4.25 2.00
N GLY A 166 7.03 3.85 0.77
CA GLY A 166 7.64 4.41 -0.43
C GLY A 166 7.47 5.93 -0.50
N ALA A 167 6.25 6.42 -0.27
CA ALA A 167 5.96 7.86 -0.26
C ALA A 167 6.62 8.57 0.91
N LEU A 168 6.60 7.97 2.10
CA LEU A 168 7.16 8.56 3.31
C LEU A 168 8.66 8.81 3.18
N TYR A 169 9.42 7.79 2.75
CA TYR A 169 10.86 7.91 2.52
C TYR A 169 11.20 8.84 1.36
N TYR A 170 10.37 8.88 0.32
CA TYR A 170 10.63 9.72 -0.84
C TYR A 170 10.47 11.22 -0.56
N ILE A 171 9.56 11.57 0.36
CA ILE A 171 9.26 12.96 0.73
C ILE A 171 10.02 13.38 2.01
N GLY A 172 10.42 12.44 2.87
CA GLY A 172 11.03 12.74 4.16
C GLY A 172 10.05 13.32 5.20
N ASP A 173 8.77 12.95 5.14
CA ASP A 173 7.78 13.40 6.13
C ASP A 173 7.91 12.59 7.42
N GLY A 174 8.40 13.22 8.49
CA GLY A 174 8.56 12.60 9.81
C GLY A 174 9.64 11.51 9.91
N VAL A 175 10.37 11.24 8.82
CA VAL A 175 11.55 10.38 8.73
C VAL A 175 12.60 11.05 7.84
N GLU A 176 13.86 10.64 7.95
CA GLU A 176 14.90 11.12 7.03
C GLU A 176 14.56 10.74 5.57
N GLU A 177 14.73 11.70 4.65
CA GLU A 177 14.50 11.46 3.22
C GLU A 177 15.51 10.41 2.71
N ASP A 178 14.99 9.34 2.12
CA ASP A 178 15.78 8.29 1.47
C ASP A 178 15.03 7.83 0.21
N LYS A 179 15.15 8.61 -0.86
CA LYS A 179 14.50 8.33 -2.15
C LYS A 179 14.81 6.92 -2.68
N PRO A 180 16.07 6.43 -2.67
CA PRO A 180 16.37 5.05 -3.08
C PRO A 180 15.59 4.00 -2.28
N ARG A 181 15.47 4.15 -0.96
CA ARG A 181 14.67 3.25 -0.13
C ARG A 181 13.17 3.38 -0.43
N GLY A 182 12.67 4.59 -0.62
CA GLY A 182 11.29 4.82 -1.02
C GLY A 182 10.94 4.11 -2.34
N ILE A 183 11.82 4.25 -3.33
CA ILE A 183 11.70 3.58 -4.63
C ILE A 183 11.69 2.04 -4.45
N ARG A 184 12.56 1.46 -3.61
CA ARG A 184 12.56 0.00 -3.35
C ARG A 184 11.21 -0.49 -2.81
N HIS A 185 10.59 0.24 -1.89
CA HIS A 185 9.25 -0.11 -1.41
C HIS A 185 8.20 -0.02 -2.53
N TRP A 186 8.24 1.02 -3.37
CA TRP A 186 7.35 1.11 -4.53
C TRP A 186 7.58 0.01 -5.57
N GLN A 187 8.81 -0.43 -5.80
CA GLN A 187 9.13 -1.59 -6.66
C GLN A 187 8.46 -2.86 -6.13
N GLN A 188 8.57 -3.13 -4.83
CA GLN A 188 7.91 -4.28 -4.20
C GLN A 188 6.37 -4.22 -4.33
N ALA A 189 5.77 -3.04 -4.18
CA ALA A 189 4.34 -2.86 -4.37
C ALA A 189 3.93 -3.04 -5.86
N ALA A 190 4.70 -2.44 -6.77
CA ALA A 190 4.45 -2.46 -8.21
C ALA A 190 4.50 -3.87 -8.80
N MET A 191 5.45 -4.71 -8.36
CA MET A 191 5.56 -6.11 -8.82
C MET A 191 4.36 -6.96 -8.36
N LYS A 192 3.68 -6.55 -7.29
CA LYS A 192 2.44 -7.18 -6.80
C LYS A 192 1.16 -6.55 -7.38
N GLY A 193 1.28 -5.70 -8.41
CA GLY A 193 0.13 -5.09 -9.08
C GLY A 193 -0.46 -3.87 -8.37
N HIS A 194 0.31 -3.20 -7.50
CA HIS A 194 -0.16 -2.00 -6.83
C HIS A 194 -0.12 -0.79 -7.78
N VAL A 195 -1.29 -0.23 -8.09
CA VAL A 195 -1.43 0.85 -9.08
C VAL A 195 -0.67 2.10 -8.66
N SER A 196 -0.87 2.59 -7.42
CA SER A 196 -0.17 3.80 -6.95
C SER A 196 1.34 3.59 -6.85
N GLY A 197 1.78 2.38 -6.48
CA GLY A 197 3.20 2.04 -6.43
C GLY A 197 3.84 2.14 -7.82
N ARG A 198 3.19 1.54 -8.83
CA ARG A 198 3.61 1.64 -10.24
C ARG A 198 3.63 3.08 -10.74
N TYR A 199 2.60 3.85 -10.40
CA TYR A 199 2.49 5.26 -10.78
C TYR A 199 3.67 6.09 -10.25
N PHE A 200 3.99 5.95 -8.96
CA PHE A 200 5.06 6.72 -8.34
C PHE A 200 6.46 6.30 -8.81
N LEU A 201 6.65 5.06 -9.28
CA LEU A 201 7.87 4.70 -10.01
C LEU A 201 8.01 5.49 -11.31
N GLY A 202 6.93 5.64 -12.08
CA GLY A 202 6.93 6.48 -13.27
C GLY A 202 7.30 7.94 -12.96
N VAL A 203 6.72 8.50 -11.90
CA VAL A 203 7.07 9.85 -11.41
C VAL A 203 8.54 9.94 -10.99
N ALA A 204 9.05 8.95 -10.26
CA ALA A 204 10.44 8.93 -9.82
C ALA A 204 11.42 8.86 -11.00
N GLU A 205 11.11 8.07 -12.03
CA GLU A 205 11.93 7.99 -13.25
C GLU A 205 11.83 9.26 -14.09
N PHE A 206 10.65 9.87 -14.16
CA PHE A 206 10.46 11.18 -14.80
C PHE A 206 11.33 12.25 -14.14
N ASN A 207 11.31 12.33 -12.81
CA ASN A 207 12.10 13.30 -12.05
C ASN A 207 13.62 13.10 -12.21
N LYS A 208 14.08 11.89 -12.57
CA LYS A 208 15.48 11.60 -12.90
C LYS A 208 15.84 11.93 -14.35
N GLY A 209 14.87 12.32 -15.18
CA GLY A 209 15.04 12.53 -16.62
C GLY A 209 14.91 11.26 -17.47
N ASN A 210 14.54 10.13 -16.87
CA ASN A 210 14.39 8.84 -17.56
C ASN A 210 12.99 8.71 -18.20
N HIS A 211 12.65 9.65 -19.09
CA HIS A 211 11.31 9.79 -19.67
C HIS A 211 10.79 8.51 -20.34
N GLY A 212 11.66 7.78 -21.04
CA GLY A 212 11.27 6.51 -21.68
C GLY A 212 10.84 5.44 -20.67
N LEU A 213 11.53 5.35 -19.53
CA LEU A 213 11.19 4.40 -18.47
C LEU A 213 9.96 4.85 -17.68
N ALA A 214 9.82 6.16 -17.46
CA ALA A 214 8.62 6.75 -16.87
C ALA A 214 7.35 6.37 -17.66
N VAL A 215 7.39 6.55 -18.99
CA VAL A 215 6.29 6.17 -19.88
C VAL A 215 6.00 4.67 -19.81
N GLN A 216 7.01 3.80 -19.71
CA GLN A 216 6.79 2.34 -19.56
C GLN A 216 6.04 2.00 -18.27
N HIS A 217 6.45 2.57 -17.13
CA HIS A 217 5.71 2.41 -15.87
C HIS A 217 4.28 2.92 -15.99
N TRP A 218 4.10 4.08 -16.60
CA TRP A 218 2.79 4.68 -16.77
C TRP A 218 1.89 3.90 -17.71
N VAL A 219 2.40 3.33 -18.81
CA VAL A 219 1.59 2.48 -19.72
C VAL A 219 1.02 1.29 -18.96
N ILE A 220 1.83 0.65 -18.11
CA ILE A 220 1.40 -0.50 -17.30
C ILE A 220 0.38 -0.07 -16.24
N CYS A 221 0.59 1.09 -15.64
CA CYS A 221 -0.35 1.69 -14.69
C CYS A 221 -1.70 2.06 -15.35
N ALA A 222 -1.67 2.62 -16.57
CA ALA A 222 -2.87 2.96 -17.34
C ALA A 222 -3.68 1.70 -17.71
N LYS A 223 -3.00 0.60 -18.07
CA LYS A 223 -3.63 -0.73 -18.28
C LYS A 223 -4.32 -1.29 -17.03
N MET A 224 -3.99 -0.80 -15.83
CA MET A 224 -4.71 -1.13 -14.59
C MET A 224 -5.85 -0.15 -14.27
N GLY A 225 -6.16 0.77 -15.17
CA GLY A 225 -7.24 1.77 -15.04
C GLY A 225 -6.82 3.08 -14.38
N CYS A 226 -5.53 3.40 -14.33
CA CYS A 226 -5.05 4.64 -13.72
C CYS A 226 -5.17 5.84 -14.68
N GLU A 227 -6.16 6.70 -14.43
CA GLU A 227 -6.42 7.89 -15.24
C GLU A 227 -5.28 8.92 -15.17
N LYS A 228 -4.70 9.14 -13.98
CA LYS A 228 -3.54 10.04 -13.82
C LYS A 228 -2.41 9.65 -14.75
N SER A 229 -2.12 8.35 -14.78
CA SER A 229 -1.06 7.80 -15.62
C SER A 229 -1.32 7.99 -17.12
N LEU A 230 -2.59 7.89 -17.55
CA LEU A 230 -2.97 8.15 -18.93
C LEU A 230 -2.79 9.63 -19.32
N ASN A 231 -3.14 10.54 -18.41
CA ASN A 231 -2.93 11.97 -18.60
C ASN A 231 -1.44 12.32 -18.67
N ASP A 232 -0.62 11.75 -17.79
CA ASP A 232 0.83 11.97 -17.82
C ASP A 232 1.42 11.48 -19.16
N ILE A 233 1.04 10.30 -19.66
CA ILE A 233 1.50 9.82 -20.99
C ILE A 233 1.03 10.75 -22.12
N LYS A 234 -0.19 11.28 -22.03
CA LYS A 234 -0.71 12.23 -23.01
C LYS A 234 0.16 13.49 -23.04
N GLU A 235 0.53 14.03 -21.88
CA GLU A 235 1.44 15.18 -21.77
C GLU A 235 2.80 14.86 -22.40
N MET A 236 3.41 13.72 -22.04
CA MET A 236 4.67 13.26 -22.64
C MET A 236 4.61 13.09 -24.16
N PHE A 237 3.46 12.68 -24.69
CA PHE A 237 3.23 12.56 -26.12
C PHE A 237 3.18 13.93 -26.80
N MET A 238 2.52 14.91 -26.19
CA MET A 238 2.48 16.29 -26.68
C MET A 238 3.86 16.95 -26.68
N GLU A 239 4.71 16.59 -25.73
CA GLU A 239 6.11 17.05 -25.62
C GLU A 239 7.08 16.29 -26.54
N GLY A 240 6.61 15.27 -27.27
CA GLY A 240 7.42 14.46 -28.18
C GLY A 240 8.32 13.43 -27.48
N GLN A 241 8.13 13.20 -26.18
CA GLN A 241 8.90 12.26 -25.37
C GLN A 241 8.28 10.86 -25.32
N ALA A 242 6.97 10.76 -25.53
CA ALA A 242 6.27 9.49 -25.75
C ALA A 242 5.89 9.30 -27.23
N THR A 243 5.89 8.04 -27.67
CA THR A 243 5.49 7.70 -29.03
C THR A 243 3.98 7.59 -29.17
N LYS A 244 3.47 7.78 -30.39
CA LYS A 244 2.05 7.52 -30.73
C LYS A 244 1.62 6.09 -30.37
N ALA A 245 2.53 5.12 -30.53
CA ALA A 245 2.27 3.72 -30.21
C ALA A 245 2.04 3.52 -28.71
N GLN A 246 2.90 4.08 -27.86
CA GLN A 246 2.77 4.00 -26.39
C GLN A 246 1.47 4.67 -25.92
N TYR A 247 1.14 5.85 -26.43
CA TYR A 247 -0.10 6.53 -26.05
C TYR A 247 -1.34 5.74 -26.50
N ALA A 248 -1.36 5.23 -27.73
CA ALA A 248 -2.46 4.41 -28.22
C ALA A 248 -2.62 3.09 -27.45
N GLU A 249 -1.51 2.48 -27.04
CA GLU A 249 -1.50 1.30 -26.17
C GLU A 249 -2.08 1.60 -24.79
N ALA A 250 -1.65 2.68 -24.15
CA ALA A 250 -2.17 3.11 -22.86
C ALA A 250 -3.68 3.41 -22.91
N LEU A 251 -4.14 4.11 -23.97
CA LEU A 251 -5.56 4.40 -24.18
C LEU A 251 -6.41 3.13 -24.30
N ARG A 252 -5.97 2.16 -25.09
CA ARG A 252 -6.70 0.88 -25.25
C ARG A 252 -6.78 0.13 -23.93
N GLY A 253 -5.62 -0.06 -23.27
CA GLY A 253 -5.57 -0.78 -22.00
C GLY A 253 -6.37 -0.11 -20.88
N PHE A 254 -6.37 1.22 -20.84
CA PHE A 254 -7.23 1.96 -19.92
C PHE A 254 -8.71 1.74 -20.21
N GLY A 255 -9.12 1.75 -21.48
CA GLY A 255 -10.47 1.43 -21.90
C GLY A 255 -10.92 0.04 -21.46
N ASP A 256 -10.08 -0.97 -21.70
CA ASP A 256 -10.34 -2.36 -21.29
C ASP A 256 -10.51 -2.46 -19.76
N ALA A 257 -9.60 -1.84 -18.99
CA ALA A 257 -9.70 -1.82 -17.53
C ALA A 257 -10.97 -1.12 -17.02
N VAL A 258 -11.38 -0.03 -17.66
CA VAL A 258 -12.63 0.68 -17.32
C VAL A 258 -13.84 -0.21 -17.57
N GLU A 259 -13.87 -0.96 -18.66
CA GLU A 259 -14.94 -1.94 -18.93
C GLU A 259 -14.98 -3.06 -17.89
N GLU A 260 -13.83 -3.64 -17.53
CA GLU A 260 -13.74 -4.67 -16.48
C GLU A 260 -14.24 -4.19 -15.11
N MET A 261 -14.17 -2.89 -14.85
CA MET A 261 -14.63 -2.28 -13.60
C MET A 261 -16.14 -1.93 -13.61
N LYS A 262 -16.85 -2.04 -14.74
CA LYS A 262 -18.27 -1.68 -14.81
C LYS A 262 -19.14 -2.62 -13.99
N SER A 263 -20.12 -2.05 -13.29
CA SER A 263 -21.08 -2.83 -12.52
C SER A 263 -22.39 -2.08 -12.39
N HIS A 264 -23.50 -2.74 -12.74
CA HIS A 264 -24.84 -2.16 -12.62
C HIS A 264 -25.11 -1.58 -11.22
N HIS A 265 -24.76 -2.33 -10.16
CA HIS A 265 -24.95 -1.84 -8.79
C HIS A 265 -24.08 -0.63 -8.45
N ARG A 266 -22.89 -0.48 -9.04
CA ARG A 266 -22.03 0.69 -8.83
C ARG A 266 -22.59 1.92 -9.53
N GLU A 267 -23.11 1.76 -10.75
CA GLU A 267 -23.79 2.84 -11.46
C GLU A 267 -25.05 3.30 -10.72
N GLU A 268 -25.82 2.35 -10.19
CA GLU A 268 -26.97 2.66 -9.34
C GLU A 268 -26.56 3.42 -8.06
N ALA A 269 -25.51 2.95 -7.37
CA ALA A 269 -24.98 3.63 -6.18
C ALA A 269 -24.51 5.06 -6.49
N LYS A 270 -23.84 5.25 -7.64
CA LYS A 270 -23.42 6.58 -8.10
C LYS A 270 -24.61 7.49 -8.38
N ARG A 271 -25.65 7.00 -9.06
CA ARG A 271 -26.89 7.76 -9.32
C ARG A 271 -27.60 8.21 -8.04
N LEU A 272 -27.49 7.42 -6.98
CA LEU A 272 -28.13 7.68 -5.69
C LEU A 272 -27.21 8.42 -4.68
N GLY A 273 -25.98 8.77 -5.06
CA GLY A 273 -25.04 9.50 -4.19
C GLY A 273 -24.52 8.69 -2.99
N PHE A 274 -24.35 7.37 -3.14
CA PHE A 274 -24.03 6.43 -2.05
C PHE A 274 -22.52 6.17 -1.79
#